data_AF-A0A7S2Q2N1-F1
#
_entry.id   AF-A0A7S2Q2N1-F1
#
_cell.length_a   1.000
_cell.length_b   1.000
_cell.length_c   1.000
_cell.angle_alpha   90.00
_cell.angle_beta   90.00
_cell.angle_gamma   90.00
#
_symmetry.space_group_name_H-M   'P 1'
#
loop_
_entity.id
_entity.type
_entity.pdbx_description
1 polymer ?
#
loop_
_entity_poly.entity_id
_entity_poly.type
_entity_poly.pdbx_seq_one_letter_code
_entity_poly.pdbx_strand_id
1 'polypeptide(L)'
;AGVWGLAKAFRAEFPESKLVCLDLDAGEGVASKVRLALRRQRATALEPELALRPGDDGPRLLVPRMVDSTGGFEAGELPHLAEEGSQVISGGTGALGLLFAKWMAAKGAKHFALVSRSGKVQDDAQALFEEVSAMATIKKCDIGSLEDVKAMLKSVSSEMPAVPG
;
A
#
# COMPACT_ATOMS: atom_id res chain seq x y z
N ALA A 1 4.22 9.18 -5.67
CA ALA A 1 3.85 9.00 -4.26
C ALA A 1 5.02 9.18 -3.28
N GLY A 2 6.16 8.48 -3.44
CA GLY A 2 7.27 8.52 -2.46
C GLY A 2 7.78 9.91 -2.04
N VAL A 3 7.91 10.84 -2.99
CA VAL A 3 8.34 12.23 -2.73
C VAL A 3 7.42 12.95 -1.73
N TRP A 4 6.12 12.68 -1.77
CA TRP A 4 5.14 13.30 -0.86
C TRP A 4 5.33 12.82 0.57
N GLY A 5 5.57 11.52 0.76
CA GLY A 5 5.85 10.95 2.07
C GLY A 5 7.13 11.51 2.68
N LEU A 6 8.20 11.61 1.87
CA LEU A 6 9.46 12.21 2.31
C LEU A 6 9.29 13.67 2.73
N ALA A 7 8.58 14.47 1.92
CA ALA A 7 8.34 15.87 2.24
C ALA A 7 7.49 16.06 3.50
N LYS A 8 6.52 15.17 3.75
CA LYS A 8 5.74 15.14 5.00
C LYS A 8 6.63 14.88 6.21
N ALA A 9 7.46 13.85 6.15
CA ALA A 9 8.42 13.54 7.21
C ALA A 9 9.37 14.71 7.46
N PHE A 10 9.93 15.30 6.40
CA PHE A 10 10.82 16.45 6.49
C PHE A 10 10.15 17.65 7.16
N ARG A 11 8.90 17.99 6.80
CA ARG A 11 8.18 19.08 7.47
C ARG A 11 7.88 18.80 8.94
N ALA A 12 7.68 17.54 9.31
CA ALA A 12 7.48 17.16 10.71
C ALA A 12 8.78 17.30 11.52
N GLU A 13 9.94 16.99 10.93
CA GLU A 13 11.25 17.14 11.55
C GLU A 13 11.74 18.59 11.58
N PHE A 14 11.38 19.40 10.58
CA PHE A 14 11.77 20.80 10.45
C PHE A 14 10.52 21.70 10.27
N PRO A 15 9.80 22.04 11.36
CA PRO A 15 8.54 22.80 11.27
C PRO A 15 8.68 24.20 10.63
N GLU A 16 9.86 24.82 10.72
CA GLU A 16 10.16 26.12 10.10
C GLU A 16 10.34 26.04 8.57
N SER A 17 10.39 24.81 8.03
CA SER A 17 10.50 24.57 6.60
C SER A 17 9.30 25.12 5.84
N LYS A 18 9.58 25.85 4.77
CA LYS A 18 8.56 26.32 3.81
C LYS A 18 8.39 25.36 2.63
N LEU A 19 8.67 24.07 2.83
CA LEU A 19 8.64 23.05 1.78
C LEU A 19 7.20 22.76 1.35
N VAL A 20 6.89 23.08 0.09
CA VAL A 20 5.57 22.82 -0.53
C VAL A 20 5.72 21.74 -1.59
N CYS A 21 4.81 20.77 -1.59
CA CYS A 21 4.65 19.81 -2.69
C CYS A 21 3.54 20.29 -3.63
N LEU A 22 3.87 20.40 -4.91
CA LEU A 22 2.92 20.77 -5.95
C LEU A 22 2.85 19.65 -7.00
N ASP A 23 1.69 19.01 -7.10
CA ASP A 23 1.40 18.05 -8.16
C ASP A 23 0.86 18.78 -9.40
N LEU A 24 1.43 18.47 -10.57
CA LEU A 24 1.07 19.09 -11.85
C LEU A 24 0.84 17.99 -12.88
N ASP A 25 -0.13 18.20 -13.77
CA ASP A 25 -0.22 17.35 -14.96
C ASP A 25 1.01 17.53 -15.85
N ALA A 26 1.51 16.41 -16.36
CA ALA A 26 2.62 16.35 -17.30
C ALA A 26 2.35 17.19 -18.56
N GLY A 27 3.41 17.62 -19.22
CA GLY A 27 3.35 18.43 -20.44
C GLY A 27 3.96 19.82 -20.28
N GLU A 28 3.71 20.67 -21.25
CA GLU A 28 4.38 21.97 -21.36
C GLU A 28 3.92 22.98 -20.29
N GLY A 29 4.67 24.09 -20.20
CA GLY A 29 4.29 25.23 -19.37
C GLY A 29 4.46 25.02 -17.86
N VAL A 30 5.26 24.04 -17.43
CA VAL A 30 5.51 23.72 -16.00
C VAL A 30 5.84 24.99 -15.20
N ALA A 31 6.77 25.83 -15.66
CA ALA A 31 7.14 27.05 -14.95
C ALA A 31 5.97 28.03 -14.77
N SER A 32 5.10 28.15 -15.77
CA SER A 32 3.89 29.00 -15.69
C SER A 32 2.85 28.41 -14.75
N LYS A 33 2.66 27.08 -14.77
CA LYS A 33 1.80 26.35 -13.83
C LYS A 33 2.26 26.52 -12.38
N VAL A 34 3.57 26.38 -12.12
CA VAL A 34 4.17 26.63 -10.80
C VAL A 34 3.92 28.07 -10.34
N ARG A 35 4.18 29.07 -11.20
CA ARG A 35 3.92 30.48 -10.87
C ARG A 35 2.44 30.73 -10.54
N LEU A 36 1.53 30.14 -11.31
CA LEU A 36 0.09 30.27 -11.07
C LEU A 36 -0.30 29.65 -9.72
N ALA A 37 0.17 28.44 -9.43
CA ALA A 37 -0.10 27.77 -8.17
C ALA A 37 0.42 28.56 -6.95
N LEU A 38 1.67 29.04 -7.01
CA LEU A 38 2.26 29.85 -5.93
C LEU A 38 1.54 31.19 -5.72
N ARG A 39 1.09 31.84 -6.81
CA ARG A 39 0.29 33.07 -6.70
C ARG A 39 -1.04 32.83 -5.99
N ARG A 40 -1.74 31.75 -6.34
CA ARG A 40 -3.03 31.39 -5.71
C ARG A 40 -2.87 30.93 -4.27
N GLN A 41 -1.83 30.15 -3.96
CA GLN A 41 -1.48 29.75 -2.60
C GLN A 41 -1.18 30.95 -1.68
N ARG A 42 -0.62 32.06 -2.19
CA ARG A 42 -0.46 33.25 -1.34
C ARG A 42 -1.78 33.90 -0.95
N ALA A 43 -2.84 33.70 -1.73
CA ALA A 43 -4.17 34.25 -1.47
C ALA A 43 -5.01 33.40 -0.50
N THR A 44 -4.65 32.13 -0.32
CA THR A 44 -5.34 31.15 0.54
C THR A 44 -4.28 30.51 1.43
N ALA A 45 -4.27 30.73 2.76
CA ALA A 45 -3.29 30.24 3.76
C ALA A 45 -2.25 29.19 3.30
N LEU A 46 -0.98 29.32 3.70
CA LEU A 46 0.13 28.49 3.19
C LEU A 46 -0.09 26.97 3.41
N GLU A 47 -0.67 26.30 2.41
CA GLU A 47 -0.87 24.85 2.40
C GLU A 47 0.40 24.13 1.94
N PRO A 48 0.85 23.09 2.64
CA PRO A 48 2.09 22.39 2.29
C PRO A 48 1.96 21.43 1.09
N GLU A 49 0.73 21.17 0.65
CA GLU A 49 0.37 20.12 -0.31
C GLU A 49 -0.70 20.64 -1.26
N LEU A 50 -0.38 20.67 -2.56
CA LEU A 50 -1.22 21.29 -3.59
C LEU A 50 -1.24 20.43 -4.85
N ALA A 51 -2.36 20.42 -5.57
CA ALA A 51 -2.43 19.90 -6.93
C ALA A 51 -3.05 20.95 -7.85
N LEU A 52 -2.40 21.25 -8.98
CA LEU A 52 -2.99 22.06 -10.04
C LEU A 52 -3.53 21.13 -11.12
N ARG A 53 -4.81 21.27 -11.43
CA ARG A 53 -5.52 20.49 -12.46
C ARG A 53 -6.28 21.39 -13.41
N PRO A 54 -6.58 20.95 -14.64
CA PRO A 54 -7.58 21.57 -15.48
C PRO A 54 -8.94 21.66 -14.77
N GLY A 55 -9.72 22.65 -15.16
CA GLY A 55 -11.08 22.83 -14.71
C GLY A 55 -11.91 23.53 -15.76
N ASP A 56 -13.22 23.51 -15.56
CA ASP A 56 -14.20 24.01 -16.52
C ASP A 56 -13.97 25.52 -16.78
N ASP A 57 -13.65 26.28 -15.73
CA ASP A 57 -13.32 27.71 -15.79
C ASP A 57 -11.80 27.98 -15.70
N GLY A 58 -11.00 27.11 -16.29
CA GLY A 58 -9.54 27.17 -16.26
C GLY A 58 -8.92 26.37 -15.10
N PRO A 59 -7.60 26.50 -14.86
CA PRO A 59 -6.91 25.68 -13.89
C PRO A 59 -7.55 25.81 -12.49
N ARG A 60 -7.66 24.71 -11.75
CA ARG A 60 -8.14 24.62 -10.37
C ARG A 60 -6.98 24.21 -9.45
N LEU A 61 -6.83 24.91 -8.33
CA LEU A 61 -5.87 24.55 -7.28
C LEU A 61 -6.62 23.74 -6.22
N LEU A 62 -6.19 22.50 -6.02
CA LEU A 62 -6.78 21.55 -5.08
C LEU A 62 -5.85 21.34 -3.89
N VAL A 63 -6.45 21.09 -2.73
CA VAL A 63 -5.75 20.83 -1.47
C VAL A 63 -6.30 19.55 -0.87
N PRO A 64 -5.47 18.57 -0.46
CA PRO A 64 -5.96 17.36 0.13
C PRO A 64 -6.59 17.64 1.51
N ARG A 65 -7.72 16.99 1.78
CA ARG A 65 -8.40 16.98 3.08
C ARG A 65 -8.82 15.55 3.40
N MET A 66 -8.70 15.20 4.67
CA MET A 66 -9.23 13.95 5.19
C MET A 66 -10.69 14.18 5.58
N VAL A 67 -11.56 13.29 5.14
CA VAL A 67 -12.99 13.30 5.44
C VAL A 67 -13.40 11.89 5.85
N ASP A 68 -14.50 11.78 6.58
CA ASP A 68 -15.07 10.48 6.90
C ASP A 68 -15.48 9.74 5.61
N SER A 69 -15.18 8.44 5.56
CA SER A 69 -15.65 7.61 4.45
C SER A 69 -17.17 7.50 4.52
N THR A 70 -17.87 8.06 3.53
CA THR A 70 -19.33 7.96 3.40
C THR A 70 -19.76 6.68 2.69
N GLY A 71 -18.81 5.92 2.13
CA GLY A 71 -19.06 4.58 1.60
C GLY A 71 -19.05 3.58 2.74
N GLY A 72 -20.23 3.07 3.10
CA GLY A 72 -20.34 1.89 3.95
C GLY A 72 -19.88 0.68 3.15
N PHE A 73 -18.87 -0.03 3.63
CA PHE A 73 -18.73 -1.42 3.26
C PHE A 73 -19.90 -2.13 3.93
N GLU A 74 -20.87 -2.64 3.15
CA GLU A 74 -21.90 -3.50 3.71
C GLU A 74 -21.18 -4.68 4.37
N ALA A 75 -21.37 -4.82 5.69
CA ALA A 75 -20.77 -5.88 6.48
C ALA A 75 -21.34 -7.23 6.04
N GLY A 76 -20.83 -7.79 4.94
CA GLY A 76 -21.38 -8.99 4.31
C GLY A 76 -20.73 -9.33 2.97
N GLU A 77 -20.34 -8.34 2.17
CA GLU A 77 -19.59 -8.56 0.92
C GLU A 77 -18.09 -8.64 1.21
N LEU A 78 -17.69 -9.58 2.06
CA LEU A 78 -16.28 -9.99 2.05
C LEU A 78 -16.03 -10.69 0.70
N PRO A 79 -14.93 -10.38 0.01
CA PRO A 79 -14.59 -11.11 -1.21
C PRO A 79 -14.62 -12.60 -0.88
N HIS A 80 -15.30 -13.39 -1.71
CA HIS A 80 -15.27 -14.84 -1.61
C HIS A 80 -13.81 -15.27 -1.71
N LEU A 81 -13.19 -15.56 -0.57
CA LEU A 81 -11.86 -16.14 -0.53
C LEU A 81 -12.00 -17.48 -1.24
N ALA A 82 -11.33 -17.65 -2.38
CA ALA A 82 -11.35 -18.91 -3.09
C ALA A 82 -10.82 -19.97 -2.12
N GLU A 83 -11.73 -20.79 -1.58
CA GLU A 83 -11.39 -21.76 -0.53
C GLU A 83 -10.27 -22.70 -0.99
N GLU A 84 -10.22 -22.97 -2.29
CA GLU A 84 -9.25 -23.85 -2.93
C GLU A 84 -8.03 -23.09 -3.49
N GLY A 85 -7.97 -21.76 -3.37
CA GLY A 85 -6.90 -20.94 -3.90
C GLY A 85 -5.80 -20.61 -2.87
N SER A 86 -4.54 -20.58 -3.32
CA SER A 86 -3.40 -20.17 -2.49
C SER A 86 -3.34 -18.66 -2.28
N GLN A 87 -3.46 -18.22 -1.02
CA GLN A 87 -3.31 -16.82 -0.64
C GLN A 87 -1.84 -16.47 -0.44
N VAL A 88 -1.32 -15.53 -1.23
CA VAL A 88 0.09 -15.10 -1.14
C VAL A 88 0.19 -13.83 -0.28
N ILE A 89 0.87 -13.91 0.86
CA ILE A 89 0.99 -12.80 1.81
C ILE A 89 2.43 -12.32 1.86
N SER A 90 2.70 -11.13 1.34
CA SER A 90 4.01 -10.48 1.50
C SER A 90 4.18 -9.94 2.93
N GLY A 91 5.38 -10.09 3.50
CA GLY A 91 5.57 -9.89 4.94
C GLY A 91 4.81 -10.90 5.80
N GLY A 92 4.41 -12.04 5.22
CA GLY A 92 3.49 -13.00 5.82
C GLY A 92 4.00 -13.68 7.09
N THR A 93 5.32 -13.66 7.33
CA THR A 93 5.93 -14.21 8.56
C THR A 93 6.02 -13.18 9.70
N GLY A 94 5.60 -11.93 9.48
CA GLY A 94 5.50 -10.91 10.52
C GLY A 94 4.15 -10.91 11.24
N ALA A 95 4.07 -10.24 12.40
CA ALA A 95 2.89 -10.27 13.26
C ALA A 95 1.57 -9.93 12.54
N LEU A 96 1.54 -8.82 11.78
CA LEU A 96 0.33 -8.43 11.02
C LEU A 96 -0.01 -9.41 9.90
N GLY A 97 1.00 -9.97 9.22
CA GLY A 97 0.80 -10.96 8.17
C GLY A 97 0.15 -12.24 8.71
N LEU A 98 0.61 -12.71 9.87
CA LEU A 98 0.06 -13.88 10.55
C LEU A 98 -1.33 -13.63 11.11
N LEU A 99 -1.59 -12.46 11.71
CA LEU A 99 -2.93 -12.07 12.14
C LEU A 99 -3.90 -12.03 10.96
N PHE A 100 -3.46 -11.52 9.81
CA PHE A 100 -4.26 -11.51 8.60
C PHE A 100 -4.50 -12.91 8.04
N ALA A 101 -3.49 -13.78 8.04
CA ALA A 101 -3.64 -15.19 7.66
C ALA A 101 -4.65 -15.91 8.56
N LYS A 102 -4.56 -15.72 9.88
CA LYS A 102 -5.50 -16.26 10.86
C LYS A 102 -6.93 -15.76 10.62
N TRP A 103 -7.09 -14.47 10.35
CA TRP A 103 -8.39 -13.90 10.00
C TRP A 103 -8.95 -14.51 8.70
N MET A 104 -8.12 -14.66 7.66
CA MET A 104 -8.54 -15.31 6.40
C MET A 104 -8.88 -16.79 6.59
N ALA A 105 -8.16 -17.51 7.44
CA ALA A 105 -8.45 -18.90 7.78
C ALA A 105 -9.83 -19.02 8.45
N ALA A 106 -10.16 -18.11 9.37
CA ALA A 106 -11.50 -18.01 9.96
C ALA A 106 -12.60 -17.64 8.94
N LYS A 107 -12.23 -17.19 7.74
CA LYS A 107 -13.11 -16.88 6.61
C LYS A 107 -13.09 -17.95 5.50
N GLY A 108 -12.40 -19.07 5.71
CA GLY A 108 -12.45 -20.25 4.83
C GLY A 108 -11.24 -20.44 3.91
N ALA A 109 -10.24 -19.56 3.95
CA ALA A 109 -8.99 -19.78 3.20
C ALA A 109 -8.18 -20.94 3.81
N LYS A 110 -7.70 -21.86 2.96
CA LYS A 110 -7.04 -23.11 3.39
C LYS A 110 -5.56 -23.20 3.06
N HIS A 111 -5.06 -22.33 2.19
CA HIS A 111 -3.70 -22.41 1.65
C HIS A 111 -3.04 -21.04 1.70
N PHE A 112 -1.93 -20.91 2.43
CA PHE A 112 -1.18 -19.65 2.58
C PHE A 112 0.27 -19.82 2.14
N ALA A 113 0.72 -19.00 1.19
CA ALA A 113 2.14 -18.80 0.92
C ALA A 113 2.59 -17.58 1.72
N LEU A 114 3.25 -17.80 2.86
CA LEU A 114 3.77 -16.74 3.72
C LEU A 114 5.14 -16.29 3.20
N VAL A 115 5.18 -15.13 2.56
CA VAL A 115 6.36 -14.65 1.85
C VAL A 115 7.12 -13.64 2.71
N SER A 116 8.42 -13.88 2.89
CA SER A 116 9.29 -12.90 3.53
C SER A 116 10.73 -12.99 3.04
N ARG A 117 11.48 -11.88 3.18
CA ARG A 117 12.91 -11.82 2.80
C ARG A 117 13.76 -12.82 3.57
N SER A 118 13.48 -13.01 4.86
CA SER A 118 14.22 -13.94 5.72
C SER A 118 13.80 -15.39 5.52
N GLY A 119 12.54 -15.64 5.10
CA GLY A 119 11.95 -16.97 5.08
C GLY A 119 11.84 -17.60 6.47
N LYS A 120 11.81 -16.78 7.53
CA LYS A 120 11.74 -17.21 8.93
C LYS A 120 10.65 -16.45 9.66
N VAL A 121 9.98 -17.15 10.55
CA VAL A 121 9.11 -16.55 11.57
C VAL A 121 10.01 -16.05 12.69
N GLN A 122 9.68 -14.88 13.23
CA GLN A 122 10.40 -14.30 14.37
C GLN A 122 9.90 -14.94 15.67
N ASP A 123 10.75 -15.01 16.69
CA ASP A 123 10.43 -15.70 17.95
C ASP A 123 9.17 -15.14 18.63
N ASP A 124 8.96 -13.82 18.54
CA ASP A 124 7.77 -13.11 19.06
C ASP A 124 6.48 -13.42 18.30
N ALA A 125 6.59 -13.99 17.10
CA ALA A 125 5.49 -14.33 16.21
C ALA A 125 5.22 -15.84 16.12
N GLN A 126 6.01 -16.67 16.81
CA GLN A 126 5.94 -18.12 16.74
C GLN A 126 4.58 -18.68 17.19
N ALA A 127 4.04 -18.16 18.29
CA ALA A 127 2.72 -18.57 18.79
C ALA A 127 1.59 -18.29 17.78
N LEU A 128 1.65 -17.15 17.08
CA LEU A 128 0.68 -16.82 16.02
C LEU A 128 0.86 -17.70 14.79
N PHE A 129 2.10 -18.06 14.45
CA PHE A 129 2.37 -18.94 13.32
C PHE A 129 1.87 -20.36 13.57
N GLU A 130 1.99 -20.89 14.78
CA GLU A 130 1.48 -22.22 15.14
C GLU A 130 0.00 -22.36 14.79
N GLU A 131 -0.82 -21.32 15.01
CA GLU A 131 -2.25 -21.31 14.71
C GLU A 131 -2.59 -21.45 13.22
N VAL A 132 -1.67 -21.06 12.32
CA VAL A 132 -1.86 -21.10 10.86
C VAL A 132 -0.90 -22.07 10.16
N SER A 133 0.03 -22.66 10.90
CA SER A 133 1.15 -23.47 10.37
C SER A 133 0.68 -24.66 9.51
N ALA A 134 -0.43 -25.29 9.87
CA ALA A 134 -1.00 -26.42 9.12
C ALA A 134 -1.48 -26.04 7.70
N MET A 135 -1.76 -24.76 7.47
CA MET A 135 -2.26 -24.22 6.20
C MET A 135 -1.18 -23.39 5.47
N ALA A 136 -0.01 -23.20 6.08
CA ALA A 136 0.97 -22.22 5.65
C ALA A 136 2.29 -22.84 5.18
N THR A 137 2.73 -22.42 4.00
CA THR A 137 4.06 -22.70 3.46
C THR A 137 4.87 -21.41 3.46
N ILE A 138 6.02 -21.40 4.13
CA ILE A 138 6.91 -20.24 4.14
C ILE A 138 7.72 -20.21 2.84
N LYS A 139 7.72 -19.06 2.16
CA LYS A 139 8.52 -18.81 0.97
C LYS A 139 9.50 -17.67 1.24
N LYS A 140 10.80 -17.98 1.12
CA LYS A 140 11.83 -16.95 1.11
C LYS A 140 11.78 -16.22 -0.23
N CYS A 141 11.54 -14.92 -0.21
CA CYS A 141 11.59 -14.07 -1.40
C CYS A 141 11.75 -12.59 -1.01
N ASP A 142 12.63 -11.91 -1.73
CA ASP A 142 12.72 -10.46 -1.80
C ASP A 142 11.74 -9.91 -2.84
N ILE A 143 10.65 -9.30 -2.35
CA ILE A 143 9.61 -8.69 -3.17
C ILE A 143 10.14 -7.52 -4.03
N GLY A 144 11.31 -6.95 -3.69
CA GLY A 144 11.99 -5.94 -4.48
C GLY A 144 12.72 -6.49 -5.71
N SER A 145 12.89 -7.81 -5.81
CA SER A 145 13.58 -8.48 -6.91
C SER A 145 12.59 -9.20 -7.82
N LEU A 146 12.45 -8.73 -9.07
CA LEU A 146 11.55 -9.34 -10.05
C LEU A 146 11.86 -10.83 -10.28
N GLU A 147 13.15 -11.19 -10.34
CA GLU A 147 13.58 -12.57 -10.58
C GLU A 147 13.26 -13.48 -9.39
N ASP A 148 13.39 -12.98 -8.17
CA ASP A 148 13.06 -13.74 -6.96
C ASP A 148 11.54 -13.96 -6.86
N VAL A 149 10.74 -12.94 -7.18
CA VAL A 149 9.28 -13.06 -7.24
C VAL A 149 8.84 -14.08 -8.29
N LYS A 150 9.43 -14.06 -9.49
CA LYS A 150 9.14 -15.07 -10.53
C LYS A 150 9.46 -16.49 -10.06
N ALA A 151 10.64 -16.67 -9.45
CA ALA A 151 11.05 -17.98 -8.94
C ALA A 151 10.11 -18.47 -7.83
N MET A 152 9.74 -17.58 -6.90
CA MET A 152 8.81 -17.87 -5.81
C MET A 152 7.42 -18.24 -6.33
N LEU A 153 6.85 -17.46 -7.26
CA LEU A 153 5.54 -17.76 -7.85
C LEU A 153 5.55 -19.08 -8.62
N LYS A 154 6.64 -19.40 -9.32
CA LYS A 154 6.81 -20.70 -9.96
C LYS A 154 6.77 -21.84 -8.94
N SER A 155 7.50 -21.70 -7.83
CA SER A 155 7.50 -22.70 -6.74
C SER A 155 6.12 -22.84 -6.09
N VAL A 156 5.40 -21.74 -5.83
CA VAL A 156 4.01 -21.79 -5.33
C VAL A 156 3.12 -22.53 -6.31
N SER A 157 3.20 -22.23 -7.61
CA SER A 157 2.37 -22.89 -8.63
C SER A 157 2.62 -24.40 -8.79
N SER A 158 3.82 -24.89 -8.43
CA SER A 158 4.15 -26.31 -8.50
C SER A 158 3.82 -27.09 -7.22
N GLU A 159 3.75 -26.41 -6.08
CA GLU A 159 3.65 -27.06 -4.76
C GLU A 159 2.30 -26.84 -4.08
N MET A 160 1.52 -25.87 -4.56
CA MET A 160 0.29 -25.42 -3.92
C MET A 160 -0.83 -25.25 -4.95
N PRO A 161 -2.10 -25.20 -4.53
CA PRO A 161 -3.20 -24.85 -5.42
C PRO A 161 -3.01 -23.50 -6.10
N ALA A 162 -3.74 -23.26 -7.19
CA ALA A 162 -3.61 -22.04 -7.97
C ALA A 162 -3.83 -20.79 -7.11
N VAL A 163 -3.05 -19.73 -7.36
CA VAL A 163 -3.25 -18.43 -6.72
C VAL A 163 -4.49 -17.77 -7.36
N PRO A 164 -5.55 -17.44 -6.62
CA PRO A 164 -6.69 -16.72 -7.15
C PRO A 164 -6.24 -15.28 -7.48
N GLY A 165 -6.69 -14.78 -8.63
CA GLY A 165 -6.33 -13.46 -9.15
C GLY A 165 -6.84 -12.29 -8.33
#